data_AF-A0A0W7TK05-F1
#
_entry.id   AF-A0A0W7TK05-F1
#
_cell.length_a   1.000
_cell.length_b   1.000
_cell.length_c   1.000
_cell.angle_alpha   90.00
_cell.angle_beta   90.00
_cell.angle_gamma   90.00
#
_symmetry.space_group_name_H-M   'P 1'
#
loop_
_entity.id
_entity.type
_entity.pdbx_description
1 polymer ?
#
loop_
_entity_poly.entity_id
_entity_poly.type
_entity_poly.pdbx_seq_one_letter_code
_entity_poly.pdbx_strand_id
1 'polypeptide(L)' 'MSEFKVLRYADEPLEDPIAVVGFPNVGLVGWIVSSYLARTLGLHVAAAVDSTELPPYASSRKGGATRP' A
#
# COMPACT_ATOMS: atom_id res chain seq x y z
N MET A 1 10.36 -18.91 9.65
CA MET A 1 9.61 -17.78 10.23
C MET A 1 9.74 -16.64 9.25
N SER A 2 8.64 -16.19 8.69
CA SER A 2 8.60 -15.09 7.73
C SER A 2 9.05 -13.80 8.43
N GLU A 3 10.10 -13.17 7.91
CA GLU A 3 10.51 -11.86 8.40
C GLU A 3 9.65 -10.81 7.68
N PHE A 4 8.78 -10.14 8.42
CA PHE A 4 8.01 -8.99 7.92
C PHE A 4 8.64 -7.72 8.45
N LYS A 5 9.05 -6.84 7.54
CA LYS A 5 9.63 -5.55 7.85
C LYS A 5 8.74 -4.43 7.32
N VAL A 6 8.50 -3.41 8.14
CA VAL A 6 7.80 -2.20 7.70
C VAL A 6 8.84 -1.18 7.25
N LEU A 7 8.77 -0.78 5.98
CA LEU A 7 9.57 0.31 5.42
C LEU A 7 8.75 1.60 5.51
N ARG A 8 9.14 2.54 6.36
CA ARG A 8 8.47 3.83 6.51
C ARG A 8 9.11 4.89 5.60
N TYR A 9 8.27 5.69 4.96
CA TYR A 9 8.68 6.80 4.08
C TYR A 9 8.31 8.17 4.66
N ALA A 10 7.28 8.23 5.50
CA ALA A 10 6.86 9.43 6.21
C ALA A 10 6.43 9.05 7.62
N ASP A 11 6.80 9.86 8.61
CA ASP A 11 6.27 9.78 9.96
C ASP A 11 5.19 10.86 10.12
N GLU A 12 3.96 10.49 9.79
CA GLU A 12 2.77 11.33 9.96
C GLU A 12 2.10 10.94 11.29
N PRO A 13 1.83 11.89 12.21
CA PRO A 13 1.05 11.62 13.41
C PRO A 13 -0.41 11.37 13.01
N LEU A 14 -0.82 10.09 13.02
CA LEU A 14 -2.20 9.69 12.82
C LEU A 14 -2.96 9.76 14.14
N GLU A 15 -3.96 10.64 14.23
CA GLU A 15 -4.88 10.70 15.36
C GLU A 15 -6.18 9.96 15.00
N ASP A 16 -6.48 8.88 15.73
CA ASP A 16 -7.65 8.00 15.55
C ASP A 16 -7.96 7.61 14.07
N PRO A 17 -7.00 6.97 13.35
CA PRO A 17 -7.16 6.69 11.93
C PRO A 17 -8.10 5.50 11.65
N ILE A 18 -8.83 5.60 10.54
CA ILE A 18 -9.61 4.47 9.99
C ILE A 18 -8.77 3.76 8.92
N ALA A 19 -8.57 2.45 9.09
CA ALA A 19 -7.89 1.62 8.10
C ALA A 19 -8.89 1.05 7.06
N VAL A 20 -8.60 1.26 5.78
CA VAL A 20 -9.31 0.64 4.65
C VAL A 20 -8.38 -0.33 3.96
N VAL A 21 -8.74 -1.63 3.93
CA VAL A 21 -7.91 -2.69 3.33
C VAL A 21 -8.52 -3.17 2.02
N GLY A 22 -7.74 -3.18 0.95
CA GLY A 22 -8.20 -3.56 -0.39
C GLY A 22 -7.17 -4.38 -1.14
N PHE A 23 -6.94 -5.63 -0.72
CA PHE A 23 -6.11 -6.58 -1.45
C PHE A 23 -6.79 -7.02 -2.76
N PRO A 24 -6.01 -7.38 -3.80
CA PRO A 24 -6.57 -7.97 -5.02
C PRO A 24 -7.34 -9.26 -4.71
N ASN A 25 -8.63 -9.32 -5.07
CA ASN A 25 -9.46 -10.52 -4.95
C ASN A 25 -10.41 -10.67 -6.17
N VAL A 26 -11.40 -11.58 -6.09
CA VAL A 26 -12.43 -11.78 -7.11
C VAL A 26 -13.15 -10.47 -7.44
N GLY A 27 -13.05 -10.06 -8.71
CA GLY A 27 -13.67 -8.83 -9.21
C GLY A 27 -12.92 -7.55 -8.86
N LEU A 28 -11.82 -7.62 -8.09
CA LEU A 28 -10.94 -6.51 -7.74
C LEU A 28 -11.63 -5.32 -7.05
N VAL A 29 -12.86 -5.48 -6.57
CA VAL A 29 -13.68 -4.36 -6.09
C VAL A 29 -12.99 -3.66 -4.91
N GLY A 30 -12.45 -4.43 -3.95
CA GLY A 30 -11.71 -3.87 -2.82
C GLY A 30 -10.50 -3.05 -3.25
N TRP A 31 -9.72 -3.56 -4.20
CA TRP A 31 -8.54 -2.87 -4.75
C TRP A 31 -8.91 -1.62 -5.55
N ILE A 32 -10.00 -1.67 -6.33
CA ILE A 32 -10.50 -0.53 -7.10
C ILE A 32 -10.95 0.58 -6.15
N VAL A 33 -11.74 0.25 -5.13
CA VAL A 33 -12.27 1.22 -4.16
C VAL A 33 -11.15 1.81 -3.32
N SER A 34 -10.23 1.01 -2.78
CA SER A 34 -9.09 1.53 -2.00
C SER A 34 -8.18 2.42 -2.84
N SER A 35 -7.86 2.02 -4.07
CA SER A 35 -7.05 2.80 -5.00
C SER A 35 -7.76 4.07 -5.50
N TYR A 36 -9.09 4.06 -5.58
CA TYR A 36 -9.87 5.25 -5.88
C TYR A 36 -9.82 6.24 -4.71
N LEU A 37 -10.13 5.78 -3.50
CA LEU A 37 -10.09 6.60 -2.28
C LEU A 37 -8.72 7.25 -2.05
N ALA A 38 -7.63 6.46 -2.13
CA ALA A 38 -6.29 6.97 -1.94
C ALA A 38 -5.94 8.11 -2.92
N ARG A 39 -6.37 8.00 -4.18
CA ARG A 39 -6.15 9.06 -5.18
C ARG A 39 -7.05 10.27 -4.97
N THR A 40 -8.33 10.04 -4.70
CA THR A 40 -9.34 11.10 -4.57
C THR A 40 -9.09 11.97 -3.35
N LEU A 41 -8.61 11.36 -2.26
CA LEU A 41 -8.22 12.06 -1.03
C LEU A 41 -6.78 12.62 -1.07
N GLY A 42 -6.03 12.38 -2.17
CA GLY A 42 -4.66 12.85 -2.30
C GLY A 42 -3.68 12.23 -1.30
N LEU A 43 -3.94 11.01 -0.84
CA LEU A 43 -3.07 10.31 0.11
C LEU A 43 -1.72 10.00 -0.52
N HIS A 44 -0.66 10.11 0.29
CA HIS A 44 0.69 9.77 -0.08
C HIS A 44 1.10 8.41 0.51
N VAL A 45 2.14 7.79 -0.04
CA VAL A 45 2.64 6.51 0.45
C VAL A 45 3.40 6.74 1.75
N ALA A 46 2.84 6.30 2.88
CA ALA A 46 3.47 6.44 4.19
C ALA A 46 4.43 5.28 4.53
N ALA A 47 4.11 4.06 4.08
CA ALA A 47 4.91 2.87 4.33
C ALA A 47 4.67 1.76 3.30
N ALA A 48 5.56 0.76 3.28
CA ALA A 48 5.43 -0.50 2.56
C ALA A 48 5.80 -1.69 3.46
N VAL A 49 5.33 -2.89 3.10
CA VAL A 49 5.69 -4.14 3.75
C VAL A 49 6.77 -4.83 2.92
N ASP A 50 7.82 -5.31 3.57
CA ASP A 50 8.92 -6.04 2.95
C ASP A 50 9.04 -7.42 3.59
N SER A 51 9.16 -8.45 2.76
CA SER A 51 9.33 -9.83 3.20
C SER A 51 9.93 -10.69 2.11
N THR A 52 10.69 -11.70 2.49
CA THR A 52 11.22 -12.72 1.57
C THR A 52 10.13 -13.61 0.97
N GLU A 53 8.91 -13.58 1.51
CA GLU A 53 7.76 -14.31 0.98
C GLU A 53 6.97 -13.53 -0.08
N LEU A 54 7.19 -12.22 -0.19
CA LEU A 54 6.58 -11.42 -1.24
C LEU A 54 7.36 -11.61 -2.55
N PRO A 55 6.67 -11.80 -3.70
CA PRO A 55 7.37 -11.92 -4.97
C PRO A 55 8.22 -10.68 -5.28
N PRO A 56 9.47 -10.83 -5.78
CA PRO A 56 10.42 -9.72 -5.93
C PRO A 56 10.13 -8.92 -7.22
N TYR A 57 9.03 -8.16 -7.23
CA TYR A 57 8.71 -7.22 -8.30
C TYR A 57 8.44 -5.82 -7.76
N ALA A 58 8.48 -4.85 -8.66
CA ALA A 58 8.03 -3.48 -8.41
C ALA A 58 6.89 -3.15 -9.35
N SER A 59 5.89 -2.42 -8.83
CA SER A 59 4.87 -1.81 -9.67
C SER A 59 5.29 -0.38 -10.00
N SER A 60 5.15 0.03 -11.26
CA SER A 60 5.42 1.41 -11.67
C SER A 60 4.12 2.11 -12.05
N ARG A 61 3.87 3.27 -11.46
CA ARG A 61 2.69 4.08 -11.76
C ARG A 61 3.11 5.53 -11.93
N LYS A 62 2.75 6.13 -13.08
CA LYS A 62 3.09 7.52 -13.45
C LYS A 62 4.60 7.85 -13.30
N GLY A 63 5.48 6.89 -13.57
CA GLY A 63 6.94 7.07 -13.47
C GLY A 63 7.51 6.90 -12.06
N GLY A 64 6.69 6.65 -11.04
CA GLY A 64 7.15 6.27 -9.70
C GLY A 64 7.14 4.75 -9.51
N ALA A 65 8.24 4.18 -9.03
CA ALA A 65 8.33 2.78 -8.62
C ALA A 65 7.81 2.62 -7.18
N THR A 66 6.87 1.69 -6.98
CA THR A 66 6.29 1.34 -5.69
C THR A 66 6.46 -0.15 -5.43
N ARG A 67 6.90 -0.49 -4.21
CA ARG A 67 6.93 -1.88 -3.76
C ARG A 67 5.50 -2.36 -3.46
N PRO A 68 5.16 -3.61 -3.81
CA PRO A 68 3.85 -4.18 -3.54
C PRO A 68 3.56 -4.33 -2.05
#